data_AF-A0A9E7I601-F1
#
_entry.id   AF-A0A9E7I601-F1
#
_cell.length_a   1.000
_cell.length_b   1.000
_cell.length_c   1.000
_cell.angle_alpha   90.00
_cell.angle_beta   90.00
_cell.angle_gamma   90.00
#
_symmetry.space_group_name_H-M   'P 1'
#
loop_
_entity.id
_entity.type
_entity.pdbx_description
1 polymer ?
#
loop_
_entity_poly.entity_id
_entity_poly.type
_entity_poly.pdbx_seq_one_letter_code
_entity_poly.pdbx_strand_id
1 'polypeptide(L)'
;MDKLVVESASELADKLLLLNLEEENQLQNKVAYLLLETKESKNNVQQLQTEHDKVENSIKMLSCQMSDLDKRKTDVLNEIKLLHQRIDERNWGDAVQDMIRMLKLVKGASRKPVVLTELKKTLLEGSFYLDRAVIEGTKDLVRKSRNWKESDLLSSCKLIHADVEESFTHGGQVEFAEFDQALNQSMELAAKLRAILSVKRKIGDVPTQVELIQYERRFSELYSQIQEKHRQTSKYYDTYNALLEIKELMLKETSLLNSINSQLQDALTSSIGSSKLVDSMEVIVKGAQQKLEKVQLSLLAEKKHSDSLREKYTAAIADQRHFSSLLKAFQDECTKNERLSQLVQNRMSSSASL
;
A
#
# COMPACT_ATOMS: atom_id res chain seq x y z
N MET A 1 108.08 26.08 66.51
CA MET A 1 108.70 25.20 65.51
C MET A 1 107.60 24.69 64.61
N ASP A 2 107.40 25.46 63.53
CA ASP A 2 106.51 25.15 62.43
C ASP A 2 106.96 23.86 61.75
N LYS A 3 106.13 22.82 61.78
CA LYS A 3 106.24 21.71 60.85
C LYS A 3 105.40 22.05 59.63
N LEU A 4 106.01 22.81 58.72
CA LEU A 4 105.61 22.90 57.32
C LEU A 4 105.60 21.47 56.75
N VAL A 5 104.41 20.90 56.60
CA VAL A 5 104.19 19.70 55.80
C VAL A 5 104.41 20.14 54.35
N VAL A 6 105.60 19.87 53.83
CA VAL A 6 105.89 20.00 52.40
C VAL A 6 105.20 18.80 51.74
N GLU A 7 103.92 18.92 51.41
CA GLU A 7 103.33 18.08 50.36
C GLU A 7 104.16 18.31 49.11
N SER A 8 104.72 17.23 48.54
CA SER A 8 105.51 17.35 47.32
C SER A 8 104.58 17.80 46.20
N ALA A 9 105.06 18.67 45.29
CA ALA A 9 104.28 19.13 44.14
C ALA A 9 103.70 17.97 43.30
N SER A 10 104.30 16.77 43.38
CA SER A 10 103.83 15.54 42.76
C SER A 10 102.53 15.00 43.38
N GLU A 11 102.42 14.96 44.71
CA GLU A 11 101.22 14.45 45.39
C GLU A 11 100.02 15.38 45.21
N LEU A 12 100.26 16.69 45.16
CA LEU A 12 99.21 17.65 44.87
C LEU A 12 98.70 17.53 43.43
N ALA A 13 99.62 17.29 42.48
CA ALA A 13 99.30 17.09 41.07
C ALA A 13 98.47 15.82 40.86
N ASP A 14 98.83 14.70 41.52
CA ASP A 14 98.09 13.44 41.41
C ASP A 14 96.68 13.54 42.01
N LYS A 15 96.49 14.21 43.16
CA LYS A 15 95.16 14.47 43.73
C LYS A 15 94.30 15.36 42.83
N LEU A 16 94.89 16.40 42.22
CA LEU A 16 94.21 17.26 41.25
C LEU A 16 93.78 16.48 40.01
N LEU A 17 94.62 15.58 39.52
CA LEU A 17 94.34 14.75 38.34
C LEU A 17 93.22 13.74 38.63
N LEU A 18 93.21 13.16 39.83
CA LEU A 18 92.16 12.22 40.27
C LEU A 18 90.81 12.91 40.45
N LEU A 19 90.79 14.10 41.09
CA LEU A 19 89.57 14.93 41.21
C LEU A 19 89.02 15.34 39.83
N ASN A 20 89.91 15.71 38.90
CA ASN A 20 89.49 16.05 37.53
C ASN A 20 88.85 14.85 36.81
N LEU A 21 89.45 13.66 36.93
CA LEU A 21 88.89 12.44 36.33
C LEU A 21 87.54 12.06 36.93
N GLU A 22 87.33 12.33 38.21
CA GLU A 22 86.10 12.00 38.93
C GLU A 22 84.96 12.98 38.58
N GLU A 23 85.27 14.27 38.44
CA GLU A 23 84.36 15.27 37.88
C GLU A 23 84.00 14.97 36.41
N GLU A 24 84.98 14.57 35.60
CA GLU A 24 84.77 14.22 34.20
C GLU A 24 83.87 12.97 34.04
N ASN A 25 84.04 11.96 34.89
CA ASN A 25 83.16 10.79 34.94
C ASN A 25 81.74 11.13 35.41
N GLN A 26 81.58 12.01 36.40
CA GLN A 26 80.25 12.47 36.81
C GLN A 26 79.54 13.24 35.69
N LEU A 27 80.27 14.10 34.96
CA LEU A 27 79.75 14.81 33.81
C LEU A 27 79.35 13.85 32.69
N GLN A 28 80.18 12.85 32.37
CA GLN A 28 79.85 11.84 31.34
C GLN A 28 78.60 11.03 31.69
N ASN A 29 78.46 10.61 32.95
CA ASN A 29 77.25 9.89 33.41
C ASN A 29 76.00 10.77 33.31
N LYS A 30 76.11 12.06 33.65
CA LYS A 30 74.99 13.00 33.56
C LYS A 30 74.59 13.30 32.11
N VAL A 31 75.58 13.40 31.21
CA VAL A 31 75.35 13.52 29.76
C VAL A 31 74.67 12.26 29.21
N ALA A 32 75.11 11.07 29.62
CA ALA A 32 74.50 9.81 29.19
C ALA A 32 73.03 9.69 29.64
N TYR A 33 72.73 10.09 30.88
CA TYR A 33 71.35 10.11 31.41
C TYR A 33 70.46 11.07 30.60
N LEU A 34 70.93 12.31 30.36
CA LEU A 34 70.18 13.30 29.57
C LEU A 34 69.99 12.85 28.10
N LEU A 35 70.95 12.14 27.52
CA LEU A 35 70.82 11.57 26.17
C LEU A 35 69.76 10.46 26.10
N LEU A 36 69.62 9.65 27.15
CA LEU A 36 68.57 8.64 27.23
C LEU A 36 67.19 9.29 27.34
N GLU A 37 67.06 10.27 28.24
CA GLU A 37 65.81 10.99 28.51
C GLU A 37 65.34 11.83 27.31
N THR A 38 66.28 12.45 26.58
CA THR A 38 65.97 13.13 25.32
C THR A 38 65.57 12.16 24.21
N LYS A 39 66.14 10.95 24.18
CA LYS A 39 65.76 9.92 23.22
C LYS A 39 64.37 9.32 23.51
N GLU A 40 64.04 9.09 24.78
CA GLU A 40 62.69 8.70 25.19
C GLU A 40 61.66 9.78 24.87
N SER A 41 61.98 11.04 25.20
CA SER A 41 61.12 12.19 24.86
C SER A 41 60.88 12.30 23.35
N LYS A 42 61.91 12.06 22.53
CA LYS A 42 61.80 12.06 21.07
C LYS A 42 60.89 10.94 20.54
N ASN A 43 60.98 9.75 21.13
CA ASN A 43 60.10 8.63 20.76
C ASN A 43 58.64 8.92 21.14
N ASN A 44 58.40 9.49 22.33
CA ASN A 44 57.05 9.90 22.76
C ASN A 44 56.44 10.95 21.81
N VAL A 45 57.23 11.95 21.41
CA VAL A 45 56.77 12.97 20.45
C VAL A 45 56.40 12.34 19.10
N GLN A 46 57.20 11.40 18.59
CA GLN A 46 56.86 10.68 17.35
C GLN A 46 55.57 9.88 17.47
N GLN A 47 55.37 9.19 18.60
CA GLN A 47 54.14 8.44 18.83
C GLN A 47 52.92 9.36 18.88
N LEU A 48 53.00 10.48 19.60
CA LEU A 48 51.94 11.48 19.66
C LEU A 48 51.65 12.09 18.28
N GLN A 49 52.68 12.32 17.46
CA GLN A 49 52.52 12.80 16.09
C GLN A 49 51.70 11.81 15.23
N THR A 50 52.02 10.51 15.32
CA THR A 50 51.28 9.49 14.56
C THR A 50 49.82 9.36 14.98
N GLU A 51 49.53 9.51 16.27
CA GLU A 51 48.15 9.50 16.77
C GLU A 51 47.39 10.77 16.36
N HIS A 52 48.06 11.94 16.39
CA HIS A 52 47.50 13.18 15.88
C HIS A 52 47.10 13.04 14.40
N ASP A 53 47.98 12.50 13.55
CA ASP A 53 47.71 12.33 12.11
C ASP A 53 46.53 11.37 11.86
N LYS A 54 46.39 10.30 12.67
CA LYS A 54 45.24 9.39 12.60
C LYS A 54 43.93 10.10 12.96
N VAL A 55 43.93 10.89 14.04
CA VAL A 55 42.77 11.65 14.49
C VAL A 55 42.40 12.71 13.44
N GLU A 56 43.38 13.42 12.89
CA GLU A 56 43.15 14.44 11.85
C GLU A 56 42.51 13.84 10.60
N ASN A 57 42.98 12.67 10.15
CA ASN A 57 42.39 11.96 9.02
C ASN A 57 40.95 11.51 9.31
N SER A 58 40.67 11.06 10.54
CA SER A 58 39.32 10.68 10.97
C SER A 58 38.38 11.88 10.99
N ILE A 59 38.85 13.05 11.46
CA ILE A 59 38.10 14.30 11.44
C ILE A 59 37.80 14.74 10.00
N LYS A 60 38.77 14.67 9.08
CA LYS A 60 38.57 14.99 7.66
C LYS A 60 37.50 14.10 7.03
N MET A 61 37.54 12.79 7.30
CA MET A 61 36.52 11.84 6.83
C MET A 61 35.13 12.16 7.36
N LEU A 62 35.00 12.41 8.67
CA LEU A 62 33.74 12.77 9.29
C LEU A 62 33.20 14.11 8.77
N SER A 63 34.07 15.09 8.52
CA SER A 63 33.71 16.37 7.93
C SER A 63 33.16 16.22 6.50
N CYS A 64 33.77 15.35 5.69
CA CYS A 64 33.27 15.03 4.36
C CYS A 64 31.87 14.40 4.41
N GLN A 65 31.66 13.41 5.28
CA GLN A 65 30.36 12.76 5.49
C GLN A 65 29.28 13.75 5.97
N MET A 66 29.64 14.66 6.87
CA MET A 66 28.75 15.73 7.32
C MET A 66 28.29 16.62 6.16
N SER A 67 29.21 17.02 5.28
CA SER A 67 28.86 17.84 4.11
C SER A 67 27.91 17.13 3.13
N ASP A 68 28.07 15.82 2.96
CA ASP A 68 27.21 15.02 2.08
C ASP A 68 25.80 14.85 2.66
N LEU A 69 25.70 14.69 3.98
CA LEU A 69 24.41 14.66 4.67
C LEU A 69 23.68 16.00 4.59
N ASP A 70 24.39 17.12 4.71
CA ASP A 70 23.80 18.44 4.56
C ASP A 70 23.28 18.68 3.14
N LYS A 71 24.02 18.25 2.10
CA LYS A 71 23.54 18.30 0.71
C LYS A 71 22.25 17.48 0.52
N ARG A 72 22.23 16.23 0.99
CA ARG A 72 21.02 15.38 0.92
C ARG A 72 19.84 15.99 1.66
N LYS A 73 20.08 16.59 2.83
CA LYS A 73 19.05 17.31 3.59
C LYS A 73 18.49 18.47 2.79
N THR A 74 19.34 19.25 2.10
CA THR A 74 18.87 20.35 1.25
C THR A 74 18.05 19.86 0.05
N ASP A 75 18.43 18.74 -0.58
CA ASP A 75 17.70 18.17 -1.70
C ASP A 75 16.29 17.70 -1.28
N VAL A 76 16.20 16.97 -0.17
CA VAL A 76 14.91 16.51 0.38
C VAL A 76 14.03 17.70 0.78
N LEU A 77 14.60 18.76 1.37
CA LEU A 77 13.85 19.98 1.69
C LEU A 77 13.27 20.64 0.43
N ASN A 78 14.02 20.66 -0.67
CA ASN A 78 13.55 21.20 -1.94
C ASN A 78 12.44 20.34 -2.54
N GLU A 79 12.56 19.01 -2.51
CA GLU A 79 11.49 18.11 -2.95
C GLU A 79 10.21 18.26 -2.14
N ILE A 80 10.32 18.39 -0.81
CA ILE A 80 9.17 18.62 0.08
C ILE A 80 8.49 19.95 -0.26
N LYS A 81 9.26 21.03 -0.49
CA LYS A 81 8.68 22.32 -0.93
C LYS A 81 7.95 22.19 -2.26
N LEU A 82 8.53 21.46 -3.22
CA LEU A 82 7.95 21.26 -4.55
C LEU A 82 6.71 20.36 -4.50
N LEU A 83 6.65 19.41 -3.56
CA LEU A 83 5.46 18.62 -3.25
C LEU A 83 4.35 19.49 -2.65
N HIS A 84 4.66 20.34 -1.67
CA HIS A 84 3.68 21.27 -1.10
C HIS A 84 3.12 22.22 -2.16
N GLN A 85 3.98 22.80 -2.99
CA GLN A 85 3.54 23.67 -4.09
C GLN A 85 2.62 22.94 -5.08
N ARG A 86 2.92 21.68 -5.44
CA ARG A 86 2.03 20.88 -6.30
C ARG A 86 0.70 20.51 -5.65
N ILE A 87 0.68 20.37 -4.33
CA ILE A 87 -0.55 20.11 -3.56
C ILE A 87 -1.42 21.37 -3.56
N ASP A 88 -0.81 22.54 -3.38
CA ASP A 88 -1.49 23.84 -3.41
C ASP A 88 -2.00 24.17 -4.82
N GLU A 89 -1.21 23.94 -5.87
CA GLU A 89 -1.58 24.18 -7.28
C GLU A 89 -2.72 23.29 -7.78
N ARG A 90 -2.88 22.07 -7.23
CA ARG A 90 -3.94 21.13 -7.61
C ARG A 90 -5.24 21.27 -6.81
N ASN A 91 -5.33 22.25 -5.92
CA ASN A 91 -6.53 22.62 -5.19
C ASN A 91 -7.25 21.41 -4.53
N TRP A 92 -6.48 20.47 -3.96
CA TRP A 92 -7.02 19.28 -3.30
C TRP A 92 -7.85 19.59 -2.05
N GLY A 93 -7.73 20.82 -1.50
CA GLY A 93 -8.53 21.28 -0.37
C GLY A 93 -10.02 21.21 -0.64
N ASP A 94 -10.45 21.61 -1.85
CA ASP A 94 -11.85 21.55 -2.27
C ASP A 94 -12.33 20.11 -2.47
N ALA A 95 -11.51 19.26 -3.12
CA ALA A 95 -11.82 17.85 -3.31
C ALA A 95 -11.91 17.08 -1.98
N VAL A 96 -11.03 17.38 -1.02
CA VAL A 96 -11.04 16.78 0.32
C VAL A 96 -12.22 17.31 1.15
N GLN A 97 -12.56 18.61 1.05
CA GLN A 97 -13.76 19.19 1.66
C GLN A 97 -15.04 18.55 1.11
N ASP A 98 -15.13 18.36 -0.20
CA ASP A 98 -16.24 17.67 -0.85
C ASP A 98 -16.33 16.21 -0.41
N MET A 99 -15.20 15.51 -0.29
CA MET A 99 -15.16 14.14 0.21
C MET A 99 -15.59 14.04 1.68
N ILE A 100 -15.19 15.00 2.52
CA ILE A 100 -15.63 15.12 3.92
C ILE A 100 -17.14 15.43 3.98
N ARG A 101 -17.66 16.28 3.10
CA ARG A 101 -19.08 16.60 3.00
C ARG A 101 -19.89 15.36 2.60
N MET A 102 -19.40 14.60 1.62
CA MET A 102 -19.98 13.32 1.19
C MET A 102 -19.95 12.27 2.30
N LEU A 103 -18.85 12.13 3.04
CA LEU A 103 -18.75 11.22 4.18
C LEU A 103 -19.71 11.58 5.32
N LYS A 104 -19.91 12.87 5.60
CA LYS A 104 -20.92 13.33 6.58
C LYS A 104 -22.35 13.01 6.14
N LEU A 105 -22.66 13.13 4.84
CA LEU A 105 -23.96 12.76 4.28
C LEU A 105 -24.19 11.23 4.38
N VAL A 106 -23.20 10.42 4.04
CA VAL A 106 -23.26 8.95 4.16
C VAL A 106 -23.43 8.50 5.62
N LYS A 107 -22.74 9.16 6.56
CA LYS A 107 -22.87 8.89 8.00
C LYS A 107 -24.23 9.29 8.58
N GLY A 108 -24.90 10.27 7.99
CA GLY A 108 -26.28 10.64 8.31
C GLY A 108 -27.30 9.61 7.79
N ALA A 109 -27.07 9.07 6.59
CA ALA A 109 -27.91 8.04 5.99
C ALA A 109 -27.77 6.67 6.69
N SER A 110 -26.59 6.35 7.25
CA SER A 110 -26.34 5.09 7.96
C SER A 110 -26.99 5.00 9.35
N ARG A 111 -27.60 6.07 9.87
CA ARG A 111 -28.25 6.11 11.20
C ARG A 111 -29.70 5.60 11.21
N LYS A 112 -30.29 5.29 10.05
CA LYS A 112 -31.62 4.64 9.96
C LYS A 112 -31.48 3.25 9.32
N PRO A 113 -31.19 2.19 10.10
CA PRO A 113 -31.00 0.83 9.56
C PRO A 113 -32.25 0.29 8.84
N VAL A 114 -33.44 0.81 9.16
CA VAL A 114 -34.72 0.43 8.53
C VAL A 114 -34.79 0.83 7.05
N VAL A 115 -34.20 1.98 6.66
CA VAL A 115 -34.33 2.51 5.30
C VAL A 115 -33.45 1.77 4.29
N LEU A 116 -32.32 1.22 4.72
CA LEU A 116 -31.39 0.48 3.85
C LEU A 116 -31.90 -0.94 3.53
N THR A 117 -32.56 -1.59 4.49
CA THR A 117 -33.30 -2.84 4.26
C THR A 117 -34.55 -2.62 3.40
N GLU A 118 -35.29 -1.54 3.63
CA GLU A 118 -36.49 -1.23 2.83
C GLU A 118 -36.13 -0.79 1.39
N LEU A 119 -35.03 -0.06 1.20
CA LEU A 119 -34.48 0.28 -0.11
C LEU A 119 -33.96 -0.95 -0.84
N LYS A 120 -33.27 -1.87 -0.16
CA LYS A 120 -32.85 -3.14 -0.77
C LYS A 120 -34.07 -3.96 -1.19
N LYS A 121 -35.11 -4.03 -0.35
CA LYS A 121 -36.34 -4.75 -0.64
C LYS A 121 -37.09 -4.13 -1.82
N THR A 122 -37.28 -2.82 -1.84
CA THR A 122 -37.92 -2.10 -2.96
C THR A 122 -37.09 -2.13 -4.25
N LEU A 123 -35.76 -2.17 -4.17
CA LEU A 123 -34.89 -2.34 -5.34
C LEU A 123 -34.94 -3.76 -5.91
N LEU A 124 -35.00 -4.79 -5.04
CA LEU A 124 -35.19 -6.18 -5.43
C LEU A 124 -36.59 -6.41 -6.04
N GLU A 125 -37.64 -5.89 -5.40
CA GLU A 125 -39.01 -5.93 -5.91
C GLU A 125 -39.10 -5.17 -7.25
N GLY A 126 -38.53 -3.97 -7.36
CA GLY A 126 -38.45 -3.19 -8.59
C GLY A 126 -37.71 -3.92 -9.71
N SER A 127 -36.63 -4.64 -9.41
CA SER A 127 -35.91 -5.45 -10.41
C SER A 127 -36.78 -6.60 -10.96
N PHE A 128 -37.59 -7.22 -10.11
CA PHE A 128 -38.48 -8.32 -10.51
C PHE A 128 -39.66 -7.83 -11.35
N TYR A 129 -40.18 -6.63 -11.07
CA TYR A 129 -41.21 -5.99 -11.89
C TYR A 129 -40.66 -5.54 -13.26
N LEU A 130 -39.42 -5.05 -13.31
CA LEU A 130 -38.75 -4.68 -14.57
C LEU A 130 -38.43 -5.91 -15.42
N ASP A 131 -37.92 -7.01 -14.84
CA ASP A 131 -37.70 -8.27 -15.56
C ASP A 131 -39.02 -8.85 -16.10
N ARG A 132 -40.09 -8.81 -15.31
CA ARG A 132 -41.41 -9.26 -15.78
C ARG A 132 -41.96 -8.37 -16.88
N ALA A 133 -41.84 -7.04 -16.78
CA ALA A 133 -42.29 -6.12 -17.82
C ALA A 133 -41.47 -6.23 -19.12
N VAL A 134 -40.16 -6.49 -19.01
CA VAL A 134 -39.28 -6.74 -20.16
C VAL A 134 -39.61 -8.09 -20.80
N ILE A 135 -39.89 -9.14 -20.02
CA ILE A 135 -40.31 -10.46 -20.52
C ILE A 135 -41.69 -10.39 -21.18
N GLU A 136 -42.64 -9.67 -20.59
CA GLU A 136 -43.99 -9.51 -21.17
C GLU A 136 -43.95 -8.62 -22.42
N GLY A 137 -43.16 -7.54 -22.41
CA GLY A 137 -42.91 -6.68 -23.57
C GLY A 137 -42.19 -7.39 -24.71
N THR A 138 -41.23 -8.27 -24.42
CA THR A 138 -40.56 -9.11 -25.44
C THR A 138 -41.49 -10.19 -25.98
N LYS A 139 -42.35 -10.80 -25.15
CA LYS A 139 -43.39 -11.73 -25.63
C LYS A 139 -44.43 -11.03 -26.52
N ASP A 140 -44.86 -9.82 -26.18
CA ASP A 140 -45.78 -9.03 -27.00
C ASP A 140 -45.14 -8.55 -28.31
N LEU A 141 -43.85 -8.22 -28.31
CA LEU A 141 -43.07 -7.91 -29.53
C LEU A 141 -42.88 -9.15 -30.41
N VAL A 142 -42.60 -10.33 -29.83
CA VAL A 142 -42.49 -11.60 -30.56
C VAL A 142 -43.86 -12.04 -31.11
N ARG A 143 -44.94 -11.83 -30.35
CA ARG A 143 -46.32 -12.10 -30.77
C ARG A 143 -46.78 -11.13 -31.87
N LYS A 144 -46.40 -9.84 -31.77
CA LYS A 144 -46.58 -8.87 -32.87
C LYS A 144 -45.77 -9.28 -34.09
N SER A 145 -44.49 -9.64 -33.95
CA SER A 145 -43.60 -10.04 -35.07
C SER A 145 -44.09 -11.30 -35.80
N ARG A 146 -44.76 -12.24 -35.11
CA ARG A 146 -45.34 -13.45 -35.73
C ARG A 146 -46.55 -13.16 -36.63
N ASN A 147 -47.19 -12.00 -36.48
CA ASN A 147 -48.30 -11.55 -37.32
C ASN A 147 -47.87 -10.78 -38.58
N TRP A 148 -46.58 -10.43 -38.74
CA TRP A 148 -46.09 -9.83 -39.97
C TRP A 148 -45.47 -10.94 -40.80
N LYS A 149 -46.24 -11.51 -41.72
CA LYS A 149 -45.65 -12.41 -42.72
C LYS A 149 -44.71 -11.55 -43.56
N GLU A 150 -43.43 -11.94 -43.59
CA GLU A 150 -42.41 -11.40 -44.50
C GLU A 150 -42.87 -11.45 -45.98
N SER A 151 -43.82 -12.34 -46.27
CA SER A 151 -44.59 -12.42 -47.52
C SER A 151 -45.35 -11.13 -47.89
N ASP A 152 -45.91 -10.39 -46.93
CA ASP A 152 -46.77 -9.23 -47.22
C ASP A 152 -45.93 -7.98 -47.54
N LEU A 153 -44.78 -7.83 -46.89
CA LEU A 153 -43.80 -6.76 -47.19
C LEU A 153 -43.13 -6.95 -48.55
N LEU A 154 -42.82 -8.20 -48.93
CA LEU A 154 -42.22 -8.49 -50.24
C LEU A 154 -43.24 -8.41 -51.38
N SER A 155 -44.51 -8.68 -51.11
CA SER A 155 -45.59 -8.57 -52.12
C SER A 155 -45.95 -7.10 -52.40
N SER A 156 -45.99 -6.23 -51.38
CA SER A 156 -46.21 -4.79 -51.60
C SER A 156 -45.03 -4.11 -52.30
N CYS A 157 -43.78 -4.52 -52.05
CA CYS A 157 -42.64 -3.97 -52.78
C CYS A 157 -42.54 -4.44 -54.24
N LYS A 158 -43.07 -5.63 -54.59
CA LYS A 158 -43.14 -6.11 -55.97
C LYS A 158 -44.21 -5.41 -56.80
N LEU A 159 -45.35 -5.05 -56.21
CA LEU A 159 -46.42 -4.29 -56.88
C LEU A 159 -45.95 -2.86 -57.25
N ILE A 160 -45.23 -2.20 -56.34
CA ILE A 160 -44.75 -0.82 -56.55
C ILE A 160 -43.67 -0.73 -57.63
N HIS A 161 -42.89 -1.79 -57.88
CA HIS A 161 -41.87 -1.78 -58.95
C HIS A 161 -42.43 -2.12 -60.34
N ALA A 162 -43.52 -2.89 -60.42
CA ALA A 162 -44.16 -3.24 -61.70
C ALA A 162 -45.05 -2.09 -62.23
N ASP A 163 -45.80 -1.41 -61.36
CA ASP A 163 -46.73 -0.34 -61.77
C ASP A 163 -46.02 0.96 -62.21
N VAL A 164 -44.77 1.17 -61.80
CA VAL A 164 -44.00 2.37 -62.17
C VAL A 164 -43.40 2.28 -63.59
N GLU A 165 -43.10 1.08 -64.09
CA GLU A 165 -42.59 0.92 -65.47
C GLU A 165 -43.70 0.88 -66.53
N GLU A 166 -44.91 0.40 -66.21
CA GLU A 166 -46.01 0.33 -67.19
C GLU A 166 -46.76 1.66 -67.38
N SER A 167 -46.65 2.58 -66.41
CA SER A 167 -47.36 3.87 -66.42
C SER A 167 -46.73 4.97 -67.30
N PHE A 168 -45.58 4.74 -67.92
CA PHE A 168 -44.90 5.75 -68.75
C PHE A 168 -45.26 5.73 -70.24
N THR A 169 -46.17 4.86 -70.70
CA THR A 169 -46.46 4.74 -72.15
C THR A 169 -47.85 5.12 -72.62
N HIS A 170 -48.84 5.34 -71.75
CA HIS A 170 -50.17 5.73 -72.23
C HIS A 170 -50.77 6.86 -71.39
N GLY A 171 -50.86 8.03 -72.01
CA GLY A 171 -51.59 9.18 -71.48
C GLY A 171 -53.05 8.83 -71.28
N GLY A 172 -53.49 8.88 -70.03
CA GLY A 172 -54.85 8.66 -69.60
C GLY A 172 -54.95 9.03 -68.13
N GLN A 173 -55.99 9.76 -67.77
CA GLN A 173 -56.25 10.24 -66.42
C GLN A 173 -56.28 9.06 -65.42
N VAL A 174 -55.17 8.81 -64.73
CA VAL A 174 -55.14 8.01 -63.51
C VAL A 174 -55.33 8.97 -62.35
N GLU A 175 -56.28 8.65 -61.48
CA GLU A 175 -56.76 9.53 -60.42
C GLU A 175 -55.59 10.03 -59.54
N PHE A 176 -55.46 11.36 -59.42
CA PHE A 176 -54.52 12.03 -58.52
C PHE A 176 -54.56 11.47 -57.08
N ALA A 177 -55.71 10.91 -56.69
CA ALA A 177 -55.95 10.24 -55.41
C ALA A 177 -55.13 8.95 -55.22
N GLU A 178 -54.92 8.14 -56.26
CA GLU A 178 -54.17 6.87 -56.15
C GLU A 178 -52.66 7.13 -55.98
N PHE A 179 -52.12 8.16 -56.65
CA PHE A 179 -50.73 8.59 -56.49
C PHE A 179 -50.47 9.20 -55.11
N ASP A 180 -51.37 10.07 -54.63
CA ASP A 180 -51.30 10.62 -53.26
C ASP A 180 -51.43 9.52 -52.20
N GLN A 181 -52.25 8.49 -52.46
CA GLN A 181 -52.37 7.33 -51.57
C GLN A 181 -51.07 6.51 -51.53
N ALA A 182 -50.44 6.24 -52.68
CA ALA A 182 -49.17 5.53 -52.75
C ALA A 182 -48.02 6.33 -52.10
N LEU A 183 -47.99 7.65 -52.28
CA LEU A 183 -47.02 8.53 -51.63
C LEU A 183 -47.20 8.55 -50.10
N ASN A 184 -48.45 8.64 -49.62
CA ASN A 184 -48.76 8.57 -48.20
C ASN A 184 -48.37 7.21 -47.58
N GLN A 185 -48.62 6.11 -48.28
CA GLN A 185 -48.21 4.77 -47.85
C GLN A 185 -46.67 4.63 -47.78
N SER A 186 -45.95 5.20 -48.75
CA SER A 186 -44.49 5.25 -48.75
C SER A 186 -43.94 6.09 -47.59
N MET A 187 -44.55 7.24 -47.30
CA MET A 187 -44.20 8.08 -46.15
C MET A 187 -44.45 7.38 -44.82
N GLU A 188 -45.57 6.66 -44.69
CA GLU A 188 -45.89 5.88 -43.49
C GLU A 188 -44.91 4.73 -43.28
N LEU A 189 -44.54 4.02 -44.36
CA LEU A 189 -43.51 2.98 -44.32
C LEU A 189 -42.15 3.54 -43.92
N ALA A 190 -41.74 4.68 -44.47
CA ALA A 190 -40.50 5.36 -44.12
C ALA A 190 -40.48 5.83 -42.66
N ALA A 191 -41.63 6.26 -42.12
CA ALA A 191 -41.77 6.60 -40.70
C ALA A 191 -41.63 5.37 -39.80
N LYS A 192 -42.25 4.24 -40.17
CA LYS A 192 -42.13 2.96 -39.47
C LYS A 192 -40.69 2.43 -39.47
N LEU A 193 -40.00 2.49 -40.62
CA LEU A 193 -38.58 2.09 -40.74
C LEU A 193 -37.68 2.96 -39.86
N ARG A 194 -37.89 4.28 -39.81
CA ARG A 194 -37.18 5.19 -38.89
C ARG A 194 -37.42 4.83 -37.43
N ALA A 195 -38.65 4.49 -37.06
CA ALA A 195 -38.99 4.05 -35.70
C ALA A 195 -38.31 2.72 -35.34
N ILE A 196 -38.30 1.74 -36.25
CA ILE A 196 -37.63 0.44 -36.07
C ILE A 196 -36.12 0.63 -35.87
N LEU A 197 -35.48 1.47 -36.70
CA LEU A 197 -34.05 1.77 -36.56
C LEU A 197 -33.73 2.48 -35.25
N SER A 198 -34.60 3.38 -34.79
CA SER A 198 -34.48 4.04 -33.48
C SER A 198 -34.53 3.03 -32.33
N VAL A 199 -35.48 2.09 -32.36
CA VAL A 199 -35.59 1.02 -31.36
C VAL A 199 -34.39 0.08 -31.42
N LYS A 200 -33.90 -0.27 -32.62
CA LYS A 200 -32.71 -1.12 -32.79
C LYS A 200 -31.46 -0.48 -32.21
N ARG A 201 -31.28 0.84 -32.34
CA ARG A 201 -30.20 1.58 -31.69
C ARG A 201 -30.32 1.53 -30.17
N LYS A 202 -31.51 1.80 -29.63
CA LYS A 202 -31.77 1.72 -28.18
C LYS A 202 -31.52 0.32 -27.61
N ILE A 203 -31.78 -0.74 -28.37
CA ILE A 203 -31.46 -2.12 -27.99
C ILE A 203 -29.94 -2.36 -28.03
N GLY A 204 -29.25 -1.81 -29.03
CA GLY A 204 -27.78 -1.86 -29.12
C GLY A 204 -27.08 -1.10 -28.00
N ASP A 205 -27.74 -0.11 -27.40
CA ASP A 205 -27.23 0.63 -26.24
C ASP A 205 -27.36 -0.17 -24.92
N VAL A 206 -28.14 -1.27 -24.91
CA VAL A 206 -28.27 -2.15 -23.73
C VAL A 206 -27.15 -3.19 -23.76
N PRO A 207 -26.34 -3.31 -22.69
CA PRO A 207 -25.29 -4.32 -22.62
C PRO A 207 -25.86 -5.72 -22.81
N THR A 208 -25.25 -6.46 -23.73
CA THR A 208 -25.55 -7.87 -23.97
C THR A 208 -25.09 -8.73 -22.79
N GLN A 209 -25.65 -9.94 -22.67
CA GLN A 209 -25.28 -10.89 -21.61
C GLN A 209 -23.76 -11.16 -21.56
N VAL A 210 -23.09 -11.16 -22.71
CA VAL A 210 -21.64 -11.37 -22.80
C VAL A 210 -20.88 -10.17 -22.22
N GLU A 211 -21.32 -8.94 -22.51
CA GLU A 211 -20.72 -7.71 -21.96
C GLU A 211 -20.93 -7.63 -20.44
N LEU A 212 -22.10 -8.01 -19.94
CA LEU A 212 -22.35 -8.09 -18.49
C LEU A 212 -21.38 -9.05 -17.79
N ILE A 213 -21.17 -10.26 -18.34
CA ILE A 213 -20.21 -11.22 -17.80
C ILE A 213 -18.78 -10.68 -17.84
N GLN A 214 -18.41 -9.94 -18.90
CA GLN A 214 -17.10 -9.29 -18.98
C GLN A 214 -16.94 -8.22 -17.89
N TYR A 215 -17.97 -7.40 -17.66
CA TYR A 215 -17.95 -6.42 -16.58
C TYR A 215 -17.84 -7.06 -15.21
N GLU A 216 -18.59 -8.13 -14.93
CA GLU A 216 -18.50 -8.87 -13.65
C GLU A 216 -17.08 -9.39 -13.39
N ARG A 217 -16.43 -9.97 -14.41
CA ARG A 217 -15.02 -10.40 -14.32
C ARG A 217 -14.12 -9.22 -14.05
N ARG A 218 -14.28 -8.11 -14.80
CA ARG A 218 -13.45 -6.92 -14.64
C ARG A 218 -13.62 -6.27 -13.26
N PHE A 219 -14.83 -6.24 -12.73
CA PHE A 219 -15.08 -5.75 -11.37
C PHE A 219 -14.44 -6.66 -10.32
N SER A 220 -14.49 -7.98 -10.51
CA SER A 220 -13.84 -8.94 -9.61
C SER A 220 -12.33 -8.75 -9.58
N GLU A 221 -11.69 -8.61 -10.75
CA GLU A 221 -10.26 -8.30 -10.87
C GLU A 221 -9.88 -6.99 -10.19
N LEU A 222 -10.64 -5.92 -10.47
CA LEU A 222 -10.40 -4.61 -9.89
C LEU A 222 -10.55 -4.64 -8.37
N TYR A 223 -11.56 -5.36 -7.88
CA TYR A 223 -11.78 -5.54 -6.45
C TYR A 223 -10.61 -6.26 -5.78
N SER A 224 -10.07 -7.32 -6.40
CA SER A 224 -8.86 -7.99 -5.91
C SER A 224 -7.65 -7.05 -5.87
N GLN A 225 -7.45 -6.21 -6.89
CA GLN A 225 -6.36 -5.23 -6.90
C GLN A 225 -6.49 -4.18 -5.80
N ILE A 226 -7.72 -3.65 -5.58
CA ILE A 226 -8.01 -2.69 -4.51
C ILE A 226 -7.75 -3.34 -3.15
N GLN A 227 -8.22 -4.57 -2.93
CA GLN A 227 -7.97 -5.29 -1.68
C GLN A 227 -6.47 -5.51 -1.41
N GLU A 228 -5.71 -5.89 -2.44
CA GLU A 228 -4.27 -6.09 -2.28
C GLU A 228 -3.55 -4.77 -1.97
N LYS A 229 -3.93 -3.67 -2.62
CA LYS A 229 -3.40 -2.34 -2.29
C LYS A 229 -3.76 -1.90 -0.88
N HIS A 230 -4.99 -2.13 -0.45
CA HIS A 230 -5.41 -1.86 0.92
C HIS A 230 -4.55 -2.65 1.92
N ARG A 231 -4.36 -3.96 1.69
CA ARG A 231 -3.52 -4.83 2.53
C ARG A 231 -2.06 -4.35 2.59
N GLN A 232 -1.49 -3.96 1.46
CA GLN A 232 -0.13 -3.39 1.39
C GLN A 232 -0.03 -2.10 2.21
N THR A 233 -0.97 -1.18 2.02
CA THR A 233 -1.03 0.09 2.76
C THR A 233 -1.17 -0.14 4.26
N SER A 234 -2.08 -1.02 4.70
CA SER A 234 -2.21 -1.39 6.12
C SER A 234 -0.88 -1.90 6.68
N LYS A 235 -0.20 -2.82 5.99
CA LYS A 235 1.11 -3.33 6.42
C LYS A 235 2.16 -2.23 6.56
N TYR A 236 2.17 -1.24 5.66
CA TYR A 236 3.08 -0.10 5.77
C TYR A 236 2.78 0.76 6.99
N TYR A 237 1.50 1.04 7.27
CA TYR A 237 1.11 1.77 8.49
C TYR A 237 1.44 1.00 9.76
N ASP A 238 1.21 -0.31 9.80
CA ASP A 238 1.57 -1.15 10.96
C ASP A 238 3.08 -1.10 11.22
N THR A 239 3.89 -1.22 10.16
CA THR A 239 5.36 -1.14 10.25
C THR A 239 5.80 0.25 10.70
N TYR A 240 5.21 1.31 10.13
CA TYR A 240 5.50 2.69 10.51
C TYR A 240 5.18 2.96 11.97
N ASN A 241 4.01 2.52 12.45
CA ASN A 241 3.58 2.70 13.84
C ASN A 241 4.52 1.95 14.81
N ALA A 242 4.94 0.73 14.46
CA ALA A 242 5.92 -0.03 15.24
C ALA A 242 7.28 0.69 15.31
N LEU A 243 7.78 1.20 14.19
CA LEU A 243 9.02 1.98 14.15
C LEU A 243 8.92 3.29 14.94
N LEU A 244 7.76 3.95 14.90
CA LEU A 244 7.50 5.15 15.68
C LEU A 244 7.53 4.86 17.18
N GLU A 245 6.90 3.77 17.62
CA GLU A 245 6.93 3.33 19.02
C GLU A 245 8.35 3.00 19.47
N ILE A 246 9.13 2.29 18.64
CA ILE A 246 10.55 2.00 18.92
C ILE A 246 11.34 3.31 19.06
N LYS A 247 11.18 4.25 18.13
CA LYS A 247 11.85 5.56 18.19
C LYS A 247 11.50 6.29 19.49
N GLU A 248 10.23 6.31 19.89
CA GLU A 248 9.81 6.94 21.14
C GLU A 248 10.42 6.27 22.38
N LEU A 249 10.54 4.94 22.38
CA LEU A 249 11.21 4.20 23.45
C LEU A 249 12.70 4.52 23.51
N MET A 250 13.39 4.58 22.36
CA MET A 250 14.81 4.97 22.29
C MET A 250 15.03 6.40 22.80
N LEU A 251 14.15 7.35 22.46
CA LEU A 251 14.23 8.72 22.99
C LEU A 251 14.05 8.76 24.51
N LYS A 252 13.13 7.96 25.05
CA LYS A 252 12.93 7.81 26.50
C LYS A 252 14.18 7.22 27.18
N GLU A 253 14.81 6.22 26.55
CA GLU A 253 16.06 5.64 27.03
C GLU A 253 17.20 6.65 27.03
N THR A 254 17.37 7.43 25.95
CA THR A 254 18.39 8.50 25.90
C THR A 254 18.14 9.55 26.98
N SER A 255 16.90 9.99 27.18
CA SER A 255 16.54 10.92 28.25
C SER A 255 16.84 10.34 29.64
N LEU A 256 16.59 9.04 29.84
CA LEU A 256 16.87 8.34 31.08
C LEU A 256 18.38 8.27 31.35
N LEU A 257 19.18 7.90 30.35
CA LEU A 257 20.64 7.85 30.45
C LEU A 257 21.23 9.23 30.76
N ASN A 258 20.73 10.29 30.11
CA ASN A 258 21.13 11.66 30.41
C ASN A 258 20.77 12.06 31.85
N SER A 259 19.59 11.66 32.34
CA SER A 259 19.18 11.91 33.72
C SER A 259 20.09 11.19 34.73
N ILE A 260 20.41 9.92 34.47
CA ILE A 260 21.35 9.14 35.30
C ILE A 260 22.73 9.79 35.29
N ASN A 261 23.23 10.19 34.12
CA ASN A 261 24.54 10.84 33.99
C ASN A 261 24.64 12.15 34.79
N SER A 262 23.58 12.96 34.78
CA SER A 262 23.52 14.19 35.59
C SER A 262 23.49 13.90 37.09
N GLN A 263 22.79 12.85 37.53
CA GLN A 263 22.68 12.47 38.93
C GLN A 263 23.94 11.75 39.47
N LEU A 264 24.76 11.17 38.60
CA LEU A 264 25.95 10.39 39.00
C LEU A 264 26.99 11.24 39.73
N GLN A 265 27.23 12.49 39.31
CA GLN A 265 28.23 13.35 39.96
C GLN A 265 27.87 13.67 41.43
N ASP A 266 26.60 13.98 41.69
CA ASP A 266 26.10 14.22 43.05
C ASP A 266 26.09 12.94 43.90
N ALA A 267 25.84 11.78 43.26
CA ALA A 267 25.86 10.49 43.93
C ALA A 267 27.27 10.03 44.33
N LEU A 268 28.29 10.38 43.54
CA LEU A 268 29.70 10.06 43.82
C LEU A 268 30.29 10.94 44.93
N THR A 269 29.79 12.17 45.08
CA THR A 269 30.32 13.16 46.04
C THR A 269 29.59 13.15 47.38
N SER A 270 28.38 12.59 47.46
CA SER A 270 27.53 12.63 48.65
C SER A 270 26.81 11.32 48.92
N SER A 271 26.85 10.84 50.17
CA SER A 271 26.06 9.68 50.63
C SER A 271 24.55 9.89 50.46
N ILE A 272 24.06 11.13 50.57
CA ILE A 272 22.65 11.47 50.35
C ILE A 272 22.31 11.41 48.86
N GLY A 273 23.22 11.87 47.99
CA GLY A 273 23.08 11.74 46.54
C GLY A 273 23.04 10.28 46.10
N SER A 274 23.90 9.45 46.71
CA SER A 274 23.94 8.00 46.46
C SER A 274 22.60 7.32 46.78
N SER A 275 22.02 7.59 47.97
CA SER A 275 20.70 7.06 48.33
C SER A 275 19.60 7.53 47.35
N LYS A 276 19.59 8.81 46.97
CA LYS A 276 18.59 9.35 46.03
C LYS A 276 18.65 8.71 44.64
N LEU A 277 19.86 8.45 44.13
CA LEU A 277 20.04 7.78 42.84
C LEU A 277 19.51 6.34 42.90
N VAL A 278 19.79 5.62 44.00
CA VAL A 278 19.27 4.26 44.22
C VAL A 278 17.74 4.26 44.28
N ASP A 279 17.13 5.16 45.06
CA ASP A 279 15.67 5.29 45.15
C ASP A 279 15.04 5.60 43.78
N SER A 280 15.67 6.50 43.01
CA SER A 280 15.22 6.84 41.66
C SER A 280 15.29 5.63 40.71
N MET A 281 16.41 4.90 40.71
CA MET A 281 16.58 3.69 39.91
C MET A 281 15.57 2.61 40.29
N GLU A 282 15.26 2.44 41.58
CA GLU A 282 14.26 1.48 42.03
C GLU A 282 12.86 1.82 41.47
N VAL A 283 12.48 3.10 41.49
CA VAL A 283 11.20 3.56 40.91
C VAL A 283 11.18 3.32 39.39
N ILE A 284 12.27 3.62 38.68
CA ILE A 284 12.38 3.42 37.23
C ILE A 284 12.25 1.93 36.88
N VAL A 285 12.96 1.05 37.58
CA VAL A 285 12.91 -0.40 37.36
C VAL A 285 11.50 -0.94 37.61
N LYS A 286 10.85 -0.53 38.71
CA LYS A 286 9.45 -0.92 39.00
C LYS A 286 8.50 -0.45 37.90
N GLY A 287 8.62 0.80 37.44
CA GLY A 287 7.80 1.33 36.35
C GLY A 287 8.02 0.60 35.01
N ALA A 288 9.27 0.26 34.69
CA ALA A 288 9.60 -0.52 33.51
C ALA A 288 9.02 -1.94 33.58
N GLN A 289 9.13 -2.59 34.74
CA GLN A 289 8.59 -3.93 34.98
C GLN A 289 7.07 -3.97 34.81
N GLN A 290 6.35 -2.99 35.38
CA GLN A 290 4.89 -2.87 35.23
C GLN A 290 4.47 -2.68 33.77
N LYS A 291 5.22 -1.86 33.02
CA LYS A 291 4.94 -1.65 31.60
C LYS A 291 5.19 -2.92 30.78
N LEU A 292 6.27 -3.64 31.07
CA LEU A 292 6.59 -4.91 30.43
C LEU A 292 5.49 -5.94 30.66
N GLU A 293 5.03 -6.10 31.90
CA GLU A 293 3.94 -7.02 32.25
C GLU A 293 2.66 -6.68 31.48
N LYS A 294 2.29 -5.40 31.41
CA LYS A 294 1.12 -4.95 30.64
C LYS A 294 1.23 -5.32 29.15
N VAL A 295 2.40 -5.11 28.54
CA VAL A 295 2.65 -5.47 27.14
C VAL A 295 2.58 -6.98 26.93
N GLN A 296 3.14 -7.77 27.85
CA GLN A 296 3.08 -9.23 27.80
C GLN A 296 1.65 -9.76 27.90
N LEU A 297 0.82 -9.19 28.79
CA LEU A 297 -0.59 -9.53 28.89
C LEU A 297 -1.36 -9.19 27.61
N SER A 298 -1.12 -8.00 27.04
CA SER A 298 -1.73 -7.60 25.76
C SER A 298 -1.31 -8.53 24.62
N LEU A 299 -0.03 -8.94 24.57
CA LEU A 299 0.50 -9.86 23.58
C LEU A 299 -0.17 -11.25 23.68
N LEU A 300 -0.37 -11.75 24.90
CA LEU A 300 -1.06 -13.02 25.13
C LEU A 300 -2.51 -12.96 24.64
N ALA A 301 -3.22 -11.87 24.96
CA ALA A 301 -4.60 -11.66 24.52
C ALA A 301 -4.71 -11.62 22.99
N GLU A 302 -3.81 -10.89 22.33
CA GLU A 302 -3.77 -10.78 20.86
C GLU A 302 -3.43 -12.12 20.20
N LYS A 303 -2.47 -12.88 20.74
CA LYS A 303 -2.15 -14.24 20.26
C LYS A 303 -3.37 -15.16 20.34
N LYS A 304 -4.08 -15.16 21.47
CA LYS A 304 -5.31 -15.96 21.63
C LYS A 304 -6.39 -15.54 20.63
N HIS A 305 -6.54 -14.24 20.38
CA HIS A 305 -7.47 -13.73 19.38
C HIS A 305 -7.08 -14.20 17.97
N SER A 306 -5.81 -14.08 17.60
CA SER A 306 -5.26 -14.53 16.32
C SER A 306 -5.46 -16.04 16.12
N ASP A 307 -5.19 -16.85 17.14
CA ASP A 307 -5.40 -18.30 17.10
C ASP A 307 -6.87 -18.66 16.87
N SER A 308 -7.79 -17.99 17.56
CA SER A 308 -9.24 -18.19 17.36
C SER A 308 -9.67 -17.82 15.93
N LEU A 309 -9.12 -16.74 15.37
CA LEU A 309 -9.43 -16.32 14.01
C LEU A 309 -8.87 -17.30 12.97
N ARG A 310 -7.66 -17.82 13.21
CA ARG A 310 -7.01 -18.83 12.37
C ARG A 310 -7.79 -20.15 12.36
N GLU A 311 -8.33 -20.57 13.49
CA GLU A 311 -9.20 -21.74 13.59
C GLU A 311 -10.48 -21.56 12.77
N LYS A 312 -11.18 -20.43 12.95
CA LYS A 312 -12.38 -20.09 12.17
C LYS A 312 -12.11 -20.04 10.66
N TYR A 313 -10.98 -19.46 10.26
CA TYR A 313 -10.57 -19.43 8.85
C TYR A 313 -10.33 -20.85 8.31
N THR A 314 -9.64 -21.70 9.06
CA THR A 314 -9.35 -23.08 8.66
C THR A 314 -10.64 -23.89 8.51
N ALA A 315 -11.61 -23.71 9.42
CA ALA A 315 -12.94 -24.32 9.32
C ALA A 315 -13.68 -23.85 8.06
N ALA A 316 -13.72 -22.54 7.79
CA ALA A 316 -14.37 -22.00 6.60
C ALA A 316 -13.75 -22.50 5.29
N ILE A 317 -12.42 -22.68 5.24
CA ILE A 317 -11.74 -23.28 4.09
C ILE A 317 -12.10 -24.77 3.93
N ALA A 318 -12.23 -25.51 5.02
CA ALA A 318 -12.68 -26.90 4.98
C ALA A 318 -14.11 -27.01 4.43
N ASP A 319 -15.02 -26.14 4.90
CA ASP A 319 -16.39 -26.06 4.41
C ASP A 319 -16.44 -25.69 2.92
N GLN A 320 -15.65 -24.70 2.49
CA GLN A 320 -15.55 -24.34 1.07
C GLN A 320 -15.11 -25.53 0.21
N ARG A 321 -14.10 -26.30 0.66
CA ARG A 321 -13.63 -27.50 -0.05
C ARG A 321 -14.72 -28.58 -0.10
N HIS A 322 -15.46 -28.75 0.99
CA HIS A 322 -16.59 -29.67 1.05
C HIS A 322 -17.69 -29.27 0.04
N PHE A 323 -18.12 -28.00 0.04
CA PHE A 323 -19.12 -27.51 -0.92
C PHE A 323 -18.66 -27.61 -2.37
N SER A 324 -17.40 -27.30 -2.66
CA SER A 324 -16.83 -27.46 -4.01
C SER A 324 -16.86 -28.92 -4.46
N SER A 325 -16.57 -29.86 -3.57
CA SER A 325 -16.65 -31.29 -3.85
C SER A 325 -18.08 -31.75 -4.10
N LEU A 326 -19.03 -31.29 -3.28
CA LEU A 326 -20.45 -31.58 -3.43
C LEU A 326 -21.03 -31.04 -4.73
N LEU A 327 -20.67 -29.80 -5.11
CA LEU A 327 -21.05 -29.19 -6.38
C LEU A 327 -20.52 -29.98 -7.57
N LYS A 328 -19.28 -30.48 -7.49
CA LYS A 328 -18.71 -31.33 -8.54
C LYS A 328 -19.47 -32.65 -8.66
N ALA A 329 -19.77 -33.32 -7.56
CA ALA A 329 -20.57 -34.56 -7.57
C ALA A 329 -21.99 -34.33 -8.12
N PHE A 330 -22.63 -33.23 -7.74
CA PHE A 330 -23.93 -32.83 -8.28
C PHE A 330 -23.87 -32.59 -9.79
N GLN A 331 -22.86 -31.87 -10.27
CA GLN A 331 -22.65 -31.63 -11.70
C GLN A 331 -22.49 -32.96 -12.46
N ASP A 332 -21.72 -33.90 -11.91
CA ASP A 332 -21.52 -35.22 -12.52
C ASP A 332 -22.86 -35.99 -12.63
N GLU A 333 -23.70 -36.00 -11.59
CA GLU A 333 -25.04 -36.61 -11.65
C GLU A 333 -25.99 -35.89 -12.62
N CYS A 334 -25.94 -34.55 -12.70
CA CYS A 334 -26.70 -33.80 -13.71
C CYS A 334 -26.33 -34.23 -15.14
N THR A 335 -25.03 -34.33 -15.45
CA THR A 335 -24.59 -34.77 -16.79
C THR A 335 -25.01 -36.21 -17.10
N LYS A 336 -25.03 -37.08 -16.09
CA LYS A 336 -25.51 -38.45 -16.23
C LYS A 336 -27.02 -38.49 -16.47
N ASN A 337 -27.79 -37.67 -15.76
CA ASN A 337 -29.24 -37.57 -15.95
C ASN A 337 -29.60 -37.02 -17.35
N GLU A 338 -28.87 -36.04 -17.86
CA GLU A 338 -29.03 -35.54 -19.23
C GLU A 338 -28.77 -36.65 -20.27
N ARG A 339 -27.68 -37.41 -20.12
CA ARG A 339 -27.38 -38.56 -21.00
C ARG A 339 -28.49 -39.61 -20.97
N LEU A 340 -29.00 -39.94 -19.79
CA LEU A 340 -30.11 -40.90 -19.65
C LEU A 340 -31.40 -40.38 -20.30
N SER A 341 -31.72 -39.10 -20.11
CA SER A 341 -32.89 -38.46 -20.71
C SER A 341 -32.81 -38.48 -22.24
N GLN A 342 -31.63 -38.20 -22.81
CA GLN A 342 -31.39 -38.32 -24.26
C GLN A 342 -31.60 -39.75 -24.77
N LEU A 343 -31.11 -40.76 -24.04
CA LEU A 343 -31.32 -42.17 -24.41
C LEU A 343 -32.78 -42.60 -24.38
N VAL A 344 -33.54 -42.13 -23.39
CA VAL A 344 -34.99 -42.38 -23.29
C VAL A 344 -35.73 -41.71 -24.45
N GLN A 345 -35.40 -40.45 -24.75
CA GLN A 345 -36.03 -39.71 -25.84
C GLN A 345 -35.75 -40.37 -27.20
N ASN A 346 -34.51 -40.80 -27.44
CA ASN A 346 -34.14 -41.52 -28.66
C ASN A 346 -34.86 -42.87 -28.79
N ARG A 347 -35.08 -43.59 -27.69
CA ARG A 347 -35.90 -44.83 -27.71
C ARG A 347 -37.37 -44.54 -28.04
N MET A 348 -37.96 -43.51 -27.45
CA MET A 348 -39.36 -43.13 -27.71
C MET A 348 -39.58 -42.70 -29.16
N SER A 349 -38.62 -41.98 -29.75
CA SER A 349 -38.65 -41.63 -31.18
C SER A 349 -38.50 -42.85 -32.09
N SER A 350 -37.71 -43.84 -31.68
CA SER A 350 -37.52 -45.09 -32.43
C SER A 350 -38.75 -46.00 -32.38
N SER A 351 -39.49 -46.03 -31.25
CA SER A 351 -40.74 -46.79 -31.13
C SER A 351 -41.95 -46.14 -31.79
N ALA A 352 -41.92 -44.82 -32.01
CA ALA A 352 -43.00 -44.10 -32.71
C ALA A 352 -42.86 -44.11 -34.24
N SER A 353 -41.74 -44.64 -34.76
CA SER A 353 -41.43 -44.74 -36.20
C SER A 353 -41.65 -46.15 -36.78
N LEU A 354 -42.16 -47.08 -35.96
CA LEU A 354 -42.64 -48.42 -36.31
C LEU A 354 -44.17 -48.44 -36.13
#